data_AF-A0A831S6G6-F1
#
_entry.id   AF-A0A831S6G6-F1
#
_cell.length_a   1.000
_cell.length_b   1.000
_cell.length_c   1.000
_cell.angle_alpha   90.00
_cell.angle_beta   90.00
_cell.angle_gamma   90.00
#
_symmetry.space_group_name_H-M   'P 1'
#
loop_
_entity.id
_entity.type
_entity.pdbx_description
1 polymer ?
#
loop_
_entity_poly.entity_id
_entity_poly.type
_entity_poly.pdbx_seq_one_letter_code
_entity_poly.pdbx_strand_id
1 'polypeptide(L)'
;MSRFFFYPLLTNRKKRVFLSEEETKHLLANRIKIGEGFMLWNGRGSFCKAYLEAYDKKRARIRTERPIKKNIGCSLRPNLQLFQALLKSTSRTDWLVEKATEIGVSHIYFFPATHSLKKTISKSNFKRWRRIA
;
A
#
# COMPACT_ATOMS: atom_id res chain seq x y z
N MET A 1 8.85 6.43 14.81
CA MET A 1 8.68 5.78 13.49
C MET A 1 7.53 6.45 12.76
N SER A 2 7.72 6.86 11.50
CA SER A 2 6.67 7.46 10.68
C SER A 2 5.62 6.40 10.31
N ARG A 3 4.35 6.61 10.68
CA ARG A 3 3.26 5.67 10.37
C ARG A 3 2.59 6.06 9.04
N PHE A 4 2.39 5.09 8.15
CA PHE A 4 1.85 5.31 6.81
C PHE A 4 0.52 4.58 6.61
N PHE A 5 -0.44 5.26 5.99
CA PHE A 5 -1.74 4.67 5.61
C PHE A 5 -2.11 5.05 4.18
N PHE A 6 -2.89 4.20 3.52
CA PHE A 6 -3.24 4.37 2.11
C PHE A 6 -4.54 5.14 1.93
N TYR A 7 -4.51 6.20 1.11
CA TYR A 7 -5.70 6.92 0.66
C TYR A 7 -5.57 7.32 -0.82
N PRO A 8 -6.28 6.65 -1.74
CA PRO A 8 -6.08 6.85 -3.18
C PRO A 8 -6.56 8.21 -3.68
N LEU A 9 -7.52 8.83 -2.98
CA LEU A 9 -8.17 10.08 -3.39
C LEU A 9 -7.52 11.33 -2.75
N LEU A 10 -6.25 11.25 -2.34
CA LEU A 10 -5.50 12.42 -1.84
C LEU A 10 -5.48 13.52 -2.91
N THR A 11 -6.07 14.67 -2.59
CA THR A 11 -6.21 15.83 -3.49
C THR A 11 -5.90 17.11 -2.72
N ASN A 12 -5.33 18.13 -3.37
CA ASN A 12 -4.95 19.41 -2.75
C ASN A 12 -6.09 20.19 -2.06
N ARG A 13 -7.35 19.84 -2.32
CA ARG A 13 -8.52 20.64 -1.85
C ARG A 13 -9.21 20.08 -0.62
N LYS A 14 -9.04 18.80 -0.29
CA LYS A 14 -9.78 18.18 0.83
C LYS A 14 -9.00 18.35 2.13
N LYS A 15 -9.59 19.06 3.09
CA LYS A 15 -9.07 19.20 4.47
C LYS A 15 -9.50 18.05 5.40
N ARG A 16 -10.53 17.29 5.00
CA ARG A 16 -11.08 16.17 5.77
C ARG A 16 -11.41 15.00 4.88
N VAL A 17 -11.03 13.79 5.30
CA VAL A 17 -11.26 12.55 4.57
C VAL A 17 -11.67 11.42 5.52
N PHE A 18 -12.29 10.38 4.97
CA PHE A 18 -12.59 9.14 5.66
C PHE A 18 -11.77 8.00 5.07
N LEU A 19 -11.17 7.17 5.92
CA LEU A 19 -10.52 5.93 5.48
C LEU A 19 -11.55 4.86 5.11
N SER A 20 -11.11 3.89 4.31
CA SER A 20 -11.84 2.64 4.14
C SER A 20 -11.92 1.89 5.46
N GLU A 21 -12.82 0.92 5.55
CA GLU A 21 -12.96 0.09 6.75
C GLU A 21 -11.67 -0.69 7.04
N GLU A 22 -11.01 -1.22 6.00
CA GLU A 22 -9.74 -1.95 6.11
C GLU A 22 -8.64 -1.06 6.71
N GLU A 23 -8.44 0.14 6.16
CA GLU A 23 -7.44 1.09 6.67
C GLU A 23 -7.80 1.64 8.06
N THR A 24 -9.10 1.75 8.37
CA THR A 24 -9.56 2.12 9.72
C THR A 24 -9.16 1.05 10.73
N LYS A 25 -9.36 -0.24 10.43
CA LYS A 25 -8.91 -1.34 11.30
C LYS A 25 -7.39 -1.34 11.46
N HIS A 26 -6.64 -1.09 10.38
CA HIS A 26 -5.19 -0.98 10.43
C HIS A 26 -4.72 0.20 11.30
N LEU A 27 -5.40 1.35 11.22
CA LEU A 27 -5.14 2.52 12.07
C LEU A 27 -5.39 2.21 13.56
N LEU A 28 -6.49 1.53 13.87
CA LEU A 28 -6.82 1.12 15.24
C LEU A 28 -5.85 0.08 15.80
N ALA A 29 -5.38 -0.87 14.98
CA ALA A 29 -4.37 -1.84 15.37
C ALA A 29 -3.03 -1.16 15.73
N ASN A 30 -2.69 -0.07 15.03
CA ASN A 30 -1.54 0.78 15.35
C ASN A 30 -1.75 1.69 16.58
N ARG A 31 -2.92 1.62 17.23
CA ARG A 31 -3.30 2.34 18.45
C ARG A 31 -3.12 3.86 18.35
N ILE A 32 -3.39 4.44 17.19
CA ILE A 32 -3.28 5.88 16.96
C ILE A 32 -4.33 6.61 17.78
N LYS A 33 -3.90 7.60 18.56
CA LYS A 33 -4.78 8.43 19.40
C LYS A 33 -5.40 9.57 18.59
N ILE A 34 -6.54 10.07 19.07
CA ILE A 34 -7.14 11.31 18.56
C ILE A 34 -6.13 12.44 18.75
N GLY A 35 -5.93 13.25 17.71
CA GLY A 35 -4.93 14.32 17.65
C GLY A 35 -3.52 13.86 17.27
N GLU A 36 -3.25 12.56 17.19
CA GLU A 36 -1.94 12.05 16.80
C GLU A 36 -1.71 12.15 15.29
N GLY A 37 -0.49 12.53 14.91
CA GLY A 37 -0.08 12.73 13.53
C GLY A 37 0.44 11.46 12.87
N PHE A 38 0.07 11.25 11.61
CA PHE A 38 0.54 10.18 10.74
C PHE A 38 0.64 10.66 9.28
N MET A 39 1.13 9.80 8.39
CA MET A 39 1.30 10.12 6.97
C MET A 39 0.32 9.32 6.11
N LEU A 40 -0.40 10.00 5.23
CA LEU A 40 -1.17 9.39 4.16
C LEU A 40 -0.35 9.35 2.86
N TRP A 41 -0.53 8.31 2.07
CA TRP A 41 0.03 8.22 0.71
C TRP A 41 -0.99 7.67 -0.29
N ASN A 42 -0.83 8.01 -1.58
CA ASN A 42 -1.76 7.62 -2.64
C ASN A 42 -1.22 6.55 -3.61
N GLY A 43 -0.04 5.99 -3.35
CA GLY A 43 0.62 5.08 -4.30
C GLY A 43 1.21 5.74 -5.54
N ARG A 44 1.05 7.05 -5.71
CA ARG A 44 1.51 7.83 -6.87
C ARG A 44 2.53 8.90 -6.47
N GLY A 45 3.25 8.69 -5.37
CA GLY A 45 4.30 9.59 -4.88
C GLY A 45 3.81 10.84 -4.16
N SER A 46 2.50 11.01 -3.92
CA SER A 46 1.99 12.11 -3.09
C SER A 46 1.84 11.66 -1.65
N PHE A 47 2.33 12.48 -0.72
CA PHE A 47 2.22 12.26 0.71
C PHE A 47 1.50 13.41 1.38
N CYS A 48 0.85 13.17 2.51
CA CYS A 48 0.17 14.20 3.27
C CYS A 48 0.28 13.89 4.76
N LYS A 49 0.67 14.88 5.57
CA LYS A 49 0.49 14.80 7.01
C LYS A 49 -1.00 14.82 7.32
N ALA A 50 -1.39 13.99 8.27
CA ALA A 50 -2.76 13.76 8.65
C ALA A 50 -2.88 13.57 10.15
N TYR A 51 -4.03 13.94 10.70
CA TYR A 51 -4.33 13.85 12.12
C TYR A 51 -5.68 13.17 12.30
N LEU A 52 -5.76 12.26 13.27
CA LEU A 52 -7.00 11.59 13.61
C LEU A 52 -7.92 12.58 14.35
N GLU A 53 -9.09 12.90 13.79
CA GLU A 53 -10.08 13.73 14.48
C GLU A 53 -11.04 12.86 15.33
N ALA A 54 -11.51 11.76 14.76
CA ALA A 54 -12.43 10.84 15.40
C ALA A 54 -12.40 9.49 14.69
N TYR A 55 -12.88 8.44 15.33
CA TYR A 55 -13.12 7.16 14.68
C TYR A 55 -14.30 6.44 15.31
N ASP A 56 -14.92 5.58 14.52
CA ASP A 56 -15.82 4.53 14.97
C ASP A 56 -15.32 3.18 14.40
N LYS A 57 -15.93 2.06 14.78
CA LYS A 57 -15.55 0.69 14.37
C LYS A 57 -15.44 0.52 12.85
N LYS A 58 -16.15 1.34 12.06
CA LYS A 58 -16.18 1.24 10.58
C LYS A 58 -15.45 2.35 9.83
N ARG A 59 -15.26 3.53 10.42
CA ARG A 59 -14.70 4.70 9.72
C ARG A 59 -13.87 5.57 10.66
N ALA A 60 -12.69 5.98 10.19
CA ALA A 60 -11.88 7.03 10.82
C ALA A 60 -12.03 8.36 10.05
N ARG A 61 -12.31 9.44 10.79
CA ARG A 61 -12.33 10.82 10.29
C ARG A 61 -10.95 11.43 10.48
N ILE A 62 -10.39 11.94 9.39
CA ILE A 62 -9.03 12.45 9.35
C ILE A 62 -9.03 13.90 8.88
N ARG A 63 -8.25 14.73 9.57
CA ARG A 63 -7.87 16.06 9.08
C ARG A 63 -6.55 15.94 8.32
N THR A 64 -6.56 16.39 7.07
CA THR A 64 -5.38 16.40 6.20
C THR A 64 -4.79 17.81 6.12
N GLU A 65 -3.47 17.90 6.15
CA GLU A 65 -2.75 19.13 5.82
C GLU A 65 -2.64 19.31 4.29
N ARG A 66 -1.91 20.34 3.85
CA ARG A 66 -1.59 20.47 2.43
C ARG A 66 -0.72 19.27 2.02
N PRO A 67 -1.08 18.54 0.95
CA PRO A 67 -0.27 17.41 0.50
C PRO A 67 1.09 17.92 0.06
N ILE A 68 2.12 17.25 0.55
CA ILE A 68 3.48 17.44 0.10
C ILE A 68 3.61 16.55 -1.13
N LYS A 69 3.55 17.16 -2.32
CA LYS A 69 4.14 16.52 -3.49
C LYS A 69 5.63 16.45 -3.18
N LYS A 70 6.10 15.30 -2.73
CA LYS A 70 7.50 15.02 -2.89
C LYS A 70 7.65 14.95 -4.41
N ASN A 71 8.28 15.96 -5.00
CA ASN A 71 9.09 15.72 -6.18
C ASN A 71 10.10 14.68 -5.67
N ILE A 72 9.69 13.40 -5.67
CA ILE A 72 10.60 12.29 -5.77
C ILE A 72 11.26 12.67 -7.07
N GLY A 73 12.42 13.33 -6.97
CA GLY A 73 13.22 13.61 -8.13
C GLY A 73 13.18 12.30 -8.91
N CYS A 74 12.82 12.40 -10.17
CA CYS A 74 13.04 11.32 -11.13
C CYS A 74 14.55 11.09 -11.20
N SER A 75 15.17 10.66 -10.09
CA SER A 75 16.33 9.82 -10.14
C SER A 75 15.77 8.58 -10.80
N LEU A 76 16.03 8.51 -12.10
CA LEU A 76 15.85 7.43 -13.04
C LEU A 76 15.83 6.08 -12.32
N ARG A 77 14.70 5.73 -11.70
CA ARG A 77 14.56 4.42 -11.09
C ARG A 77 14.48 3.48 -12.29
N PRO A 78 15.41 2.52 -12.43
CA PRO A 78 15.34 1.59 -13.54
C PRO A 78 13.98 0.90 -13.50
N ASN A 79 13.36 0.73 -14.66
CA ASN A 79 12.12 -0.04 -14.78
C ASN A 79 12.44 -1.52 -14.52
N LEU A 80 12.50 -1.89 -13.24
CA LEU A 80 12.87 -3.22 -12.80
C LEU A 80 11.66 -4.14 -12.93
N GLN A 81 11.74 -5.10 -13.84
CA GLN A 81 10.69 -6.09 -14.07
C GLN A 81 11.12 -7.44 -13.51
N LEU A 82 10.32 -8.02 -12.61
CA LEU A 82 10.56 -9.32 -12.02
C LEU A 82 9.68 -10.37 -12.68
N PHE A 83 10.31 -11.35 -13.34
CA PHE A 83 9.62 -12.53 -13.87
C PHE A 83 9.81 -13.67 -12.88
N GLN A 84 8.74 -14.00 -12.15
CA GLN A 84 8.77 -15.00 -11.09
C GLN A 84 7.95 -16.23 -11.46
N ALA A 85 8.60 -17.40 -11.47
CA ALA A 85 7.91 -18.67 -11.61
C ALA A 85 6.94 -18.93 -10.44
N LEU A 86 5.84 -19.61 -10.71
CA LEU A 86 4.83 -19.91 -9.68
C LEU A 86 5.42 -20.78 -8.55
N LEU A 87 5.33 -20.26 -7.32
CA LEU A 87 5.77 -20.93 -6.10
C LEU A 87 4.67 -21.85 -5.55
N LYS A 88 5.08 -22.97 -4.95
CA LYS A 88 4.16 -23.92 -4.29
C LYS A 88 3.37 -23.25 -3.17
N SER A 89 4.06 -22.52 -2.30
CA SER A 89 3.47 -21.90 -1.09
C SER A 89 3.03 -20.47 -1.37
N THR A 90 1.78 -20.15 -1.02
CA THR A 90 1.24 -18.79 -1.11
C THR A 90 1.97 -17.82 -0.18
N SER A 91 2.37 -18.25 1.02
CA SER A 91 3.10 -17.41 1.98
C SER A 91 4.46 -16.96 1.43
N ARG A 92 5.13 -17.79 0.62
CA ARG A 92 6.39 -17.39 -0.04
C ARG A 92 6.14 -16.36 -1.14
N THR A 93 5.03 -16.47 -1.87
CA THR A 93 4.67 -15.46 -2.87
C THR A 93 4.31 -14.14 -2.22
N ASP A 94 3.59 -14.16 -1.10
CA ASP A 94 3.26 -12.94 -0.33
C ASP A 94 4.53 -12.21 0.11
N TRP A 95 5.48 -12.94 0.72
CA TRP A 95 6.77 -12.39 1.12
C TRP A 95 7.55 -11.83 -0.07
N LEU A 96 7.57 -12.54 -1.21
CA LEU A 96 8.23 -12.07 -2.42
C LEU A 96 7.63 -10.76 -2.94
N VAL A 97 6.29 -10.65 -2.96
CA VAL A 97 5.60 -9.45 -3.43
C VAL A 97 5.92 -8.26 -2.52
N GLU A 98 5.91 -8.46 -1.21
CA GLU A 98 6.31 -7.46 -0.23
C GLU A 98 7.75 -6.99 -0.49
N LYS A 99 8.71 -7.92 -0.57
CA LYS A 99 10.13 -7.58 -0.72
C LYS A 99 10.46 -6.99 -2.08
N ALA A 100 9.84 -7.47 -3.15
CA ALA A 100 9.95 -6.87 -4.47
C ALA A 100 9.49 -5.40 -4.47
N THR A 101 8.39 -5.10 -3.76
CA THR A 101 7.88 -3.73 -3.63
C THR A 101 8.82 -2.85 -2.82
N GLU A 102 9.38 -3.36 -1.71
CA GLU A 102 10.34 -2.64 -0.86
C GLU A 102 11.62 -2.24 -1.61
N ILE A 103 12.15 -3.11 -2.48
CA ILE A 103 13.36 -2.83 -3.28
C ILE A 103 13.07 -2.02 -4.55
N GLY A 104 11.80 -1.70 -4.84
CA GLY A 104 11.41 -0.85 -5.96
C GLY A 104 11.24 -1.57 -7.30
N VAL A 105 10.86 -2.85 -7.30
CA VAL A 105 10.39 -3.55 -8.51
C VAL A 105 9.18 -2.82 -9.06
N SER A 106 9.22 -2.49 -10.35
CA SER A 106 8.16 -1.77 -11.05
C SER A 106 7.01 -2.68 -11.47
N HIS A 107 7.31 -3.90 -11.92
CA HIS A 107 6.32 -4.87 -12.36
C HIS A 107 6.71 -6.29 -11.95
N ILE A 108 5.75 -7.06 -11.47
CA ILE A 108 5.92 -8.49 -11.14
C ILE A 108 5.06 -9.31 -12.09
N TYR A 109 5.70 -10.16 -12.88
CA TYR A 109 5.06 -11.09 -13.82
C TYR A 109 5.18 -12.51 -13.28
N PHE A 110 4.03 -13.16 -13.05
CA PHE A 110 4.00 -14.55 -12.65
C PHE A 110 3.76 -15.47 -13.85
N PHE A 111 4.54 -16.54 -13.95
CA PHE A 111 4.41 -17.52 -15.05
C PHE A 111 4.57 -18.96 -14.56
N PRO A 112 3.90 -19.95 -15.17
CA PRO A 112 4.14 -21.36 -14.89
C PRO A 112 5.43 -21.81 -15.58
N ALA A 113 6.40 -22.31 -14.80
CA ALA A 113 7.64 -22.89 -15.32
C ALA A 113 7.57 -24.42 -15.34
N THR A 114 8.52 -25.09 -16.01
CA THR A 114 8.59 -26.55 -16.13
C THR A 114 8.50 -27.27 -14.77
N HIS A 115 9.16 -26.73 -13.75
CA HIS A 115 9.19 -27.32 -12.39
C HIS A 115 8.17 -26.69 -11.43
N SER A 116 7.29 -25.81 -11.92
CA SER A 116 6.23 -25.23 -11.09
C SER A 116 5.15 -26.28 -10.81
N LEU A 117 4.93 -26.57 -9.53
CA LEU A 117 3.82 -27.43 -9.10
C LEU A 117 2.45 -26.81 -9.37
N LYS A 118 2.37 -25.48 -9.41
CA LYS A 118 1.17 -24.73 -9.78
C LYS A 118 1.28 -24.28 -11.23
N LYS A 119 0.22 -24.47 -12.01
CA LYS A 119 0.13 -24.03 -13.41
C LYS A 119 -0.72 -22.76 -13.59
N THR A 120 -1.54 -22.42 -12.61
CA THR A 120 -2.49 -21.30 -12.68
C THR A 120 -2.52 -20.49 -11.37
N ILE A 121 -2.98 -19.24 -11.49
CA ILE A 121 -3.16 -18.31 -10.36
C ILE A 121 -4.65 -18.11 -10.15
N SER A 122 -5.13 -18.28 -8.91
CA SER A 122 -6.52 -17.97 -8.57
C SER A 122 -6.76 -16.46 -8.55
N LYS A 123 -7.98 -16.04 -8.90
CA LYS A 123 -8.40 -14.63 -8.81
C LYS A 123 -8.26 -14.07 -7.38
N SER A 124 -8.44 -14.91 -6.36
CA SER A 124 -8.28 -14.52 -4.95
C SER A 124 -6.84 -14.19 -4.59
N ASN A 125 -5.87 -15.00 -5.04
CA ASN A 125 -4.45 -14.75 -4.83
C ASN A 125 -4.00 -13.46 -5.52
N PHE A 126 -4.49 -13.21 -6.74
CA PHE A 126 -4.16 -11.98 -7.45
C PHE A 126 -4.67 -10.73 -6.73
N LYS A 127 -5.90 -10.75 -6.20
CA LYS A 127 -6.44 -9.65 -5.36
C LYS A 127 -5.62 -9.46 -4.09
N ARG A 128 -5.18 -10.54 -3.46
CA ARG A 128 -4.34 -10.51 -2.26
C ARG A 128 -2.99 -9.84 -2.54
N TRP A 129 -2.27 -10.24 -3.59
CA TRP A 129 -0.97 -9.65 -3.92
C TRP A 129 -1.05 -8.17 -4.31
N ARG A 130 -2.14 -7.76 -4.96
CA ARG A 130 -2.41 -6.32 -5.23
C ARG A 130 -2.69 -5.47 -3.98
N ARG A 131 -2.93 -6.10 -2.83
CA ARG A 131 -3.05 -5.39 -1.54
C ARG A 131 -1.72 -5.33 -0.79
N ILE A 132 -0.79 -6.26 -1.07
CA ILE A 132 0.54 -6.31 -0.47
C ILE A 132 1.47 -5.29 -1.14
N ALA A 133 1.37 -5.18 -2.47
CA ALA A 133 2.09 -4.19 -3.27
C ALA A 133 1.43 -2.80 -3.28
#